data_AF-A0A7X6W6C1-F1
#
_entry.id   AF-A0A7X6W6C1-F1
#
_cell.length_a   1.000
_cell.length_b   1.000
_cell.length_c   1.000
_cell.angle_alpha   90.00
_cell.angle_beta   90.00
_cell.angle_gamma   90.00
#
_symmetry.space_group_name_H-M   'P 1'
#
loop_
_entity.id
_entity.type
_entity.pdbx_description
1 polymer ?
#
loop_
_entity_poly.entity_id
_entity_poly.type
_entity_poly.pdbx_seq_one_letter_code
_entity_poly.pdbx_strand_id
1 'polypeptide(L)'
;LGFSGNGQMEPEVAALLAELDPCVYVIDCLPNMTAPLITERAVPLVETLRRAHPETPIVLVEDRTFTNALFVPENRERCDSRRDAFRKAYARLLAAGVKHLYYVEGENLLGDDGEGTVDSSHPTDLGFMRMADALEPVLAPLC
;
A
#
# COMPACT_ATOMS: atom_id res chain seq x y z
N LEU A 1 9.31 -6.83 -3.18
CA LEU A 1 8.95 -8.12 -3.83
C LEU A 1 7.54 -7.97 -4.40
N GLY A 2 7.34 -8.16 -5.70
CA GLY A 2 6.03 -8.00 -6.35
C GLY A 2 5.44 -9.34 -6.79
N PHE A 3 4.16 -9.57 -6.47
CA PHE A 3 3.45 -10.80 -6.80
C PHE A 3 2.18 -10.48 -7.58
N SER A 4 2.23 -10.66 -8.90
CA SER A 4 1.12 -10.35 -9.82
C SER A 4 -0.16 -11.07 -9.39
N GLY A 5 -1.18 -10.30 -8.97
CA GLY A 5 -2.47 -10.83 -8.52
C GLY A 5 -2.46 -11.54 -7.16
N ASN A 6 -1.31 -11.66 -6.49
CA ASN A 6 -1.13 -12.57 -5.35
C ASN A 6 -0.44 -11.94 -4.13
N GLY A 7 -0.12 -10.65 -4.15
CA GLY A 7 0.38 -9.98 -2.93
C GLY A 7 -0.78 -9.66 -1.99
N GLN A 8 -1.11 -10.54 -1.03
CA GLN A 8 -2.29 -10.38 -0.16
C GLN A 8 -1.95 -10.34 1.34
N MET A 9 -0.74 -9.88 1.68
CA MET A 9 -0.26 -9.75 3.06
C MET A 9 -0.35 -11.06 3.86
N GLU A 10 -0.10 -12.18 3.20
CA GLU A 10 -0.12 -13.51 3.81
C GLU A 10 0.89 -13.59 4.96
N PRO A 11 0.53 -14.24 6.09
CA PRO A 11 1.42 -14.37 7.23
C PRO A 11 2.72 -15.12 6.89
N GLU A 12 2.68 -16.06 5.95
CA GLU A 12 3.85 -16.79 5.46
C GLU A 12 4.82 -15.84 4.71
N VAL A 13 4.28 -14.93 3.89
CA VAL A 13 5.09 -13.92 3.20
C VAL A 13 5.63 -12.89 4.20
N ALA A 14 4.83 -12.49 5.19
CA ALA A 14 5.29 -11.59 6.26
C ALA A 14 6.43 -12.21 7.07
N ALA A 15 6.39 -13.53 7.35
CA ALA A 15 7.47 -14.24 8.02
C ALA A 15 8.77 -14.23 7.19
N LEU A 16 8.68 -14.48 5.88
CA LEU A 16 9.84 -14.41 4.99
C LEU A 16 10.40 -12.99 4.88
N LEU A 17 9.55 -11.97 4.82
CA LEU A 17 9.98 -10.57 4.80
C LEU A 17 10.70 -10.18 6.10
N ALA A 18 10.29 -10.75 7.24
CA ALA A 18 10.90 -10.51 8.53
C ALA A 18 12.32 -11.09 8.66
N GLU A 19 12.71 -12.05 7.82
CA GLU A 19 14.07 -12.61 7.77
C GLU A 19 15.07 -11.69 7.03
N LEU A 20 14.58 -10.75 6.23
CA LEU A 20 15.41 -9.79 5.49
C LEU A 20 15.87 -8.63 6.40
N ASP A 21 16.93 -7.93 6.02
CA ASP A 21 17.43 -6.72 6.72
C ASP A 21 17.40 -5.48 5.79
N PRO A 22 16.22 -4.96 5.40
CA PRO A 22 16.11 -3.79 4.55
C PRO A 22 16.18 -2.49 5.35
N CYS A 23 16.58 -1.39 4.71
CA CYS A 23 16.47 -0.05 5.30
C CYS A 23 15.02 0.45 5.39
N VAL A 24 14.08 -0.09 4.60
CA VAL A 24 12.67 0.27 4.61
C VAL A 24 11.81 -0.87 4.05
N TYR A 25 10.62 -1.07 4.62
CA TYR A 25 9.57 -1.89 4.03
C TYR A 25 8.51 -0.99 3.38
N VAL A 26 8.25 -1.19 2.08
CA VAL A 26 7.14 -0.53 1.38
C VAL A 26 6.07 -1.56 1.08
N ILE A 27 4.89 -1.40 1.68
CA ILE A 27 3.76 -2.32 1.60
C ILE A 27 2.71 -1.74 0.65
N ASP A 28 2.82 -2.10 -0.63
CA ASP A 28 1.88 -1.78 -1.70
C ASP A 28 1.22 -3.07 -2.21
N CYS A 29 0.18 -3.53 -1.51
CA CYS A 29 -0.50 -4.81 -1.80
C CYS A 29 -2.00 -4.64 -2.09
N LEU A 30 -2.56 -3.47 -1.82
CA LEU A 30 -4.01 -3.23 -1.89
C LEU A 30 -4.65 -3.55 -3.25
N PRO A 31 -3.99 -3.34 -4.42
CA PRO A 31 -4.58 -3.73 -5.70
C PRO A 31 -5.06 -5.18 -5.76
N ASN A 32 -4.39 -6.09 -5.05
CA ASN A 32 -4.67 -7.54 -5.03
C ASN A 32 -5.59 -7.98 -3.90
N MET A 33 -6.06 -7.08 -3.04
CA MET A 33 -6.77 -7.42 -1.80
C MET A 33 -8.24 -7.00 -1.83
N THR A 34 -9.01 -7.47 -0.86
CA THR A 34 -10.37 -7.00 -0.57
C THR A 34 -10.39 -6.33 0.81
N ALA A 35 -11.39 -5.49 1.09
CA ALA A 35 -11.52 -4.86 2.41
C ALA A 35 -11.52 -5.86 3.59
N PRO A 36 -12.19 -7.05 3.50
CA PRO A 36 -12.07 -8.09 4.52
C PRO A 36 -10.64 -8.59 4.72
N LEU A 37 -9.92 -8.90 3.63
CA LEU A 37 -8.53 -9.38 3.72
C LEU A 37 -7.60 -8.32 4.33
N ILE A 38 -7.79 -7.04 3.97
CA ILE A 38 -7.01 -5.93 4.54
C ILE A 38 -7.27 -5.83 6.05
N THR A 39 -8.54 -5.90 6.45
CA THR A 39 -8.95 -5.84 7.86
C THR A 39 -8.36 -6.99 8.67
N GLU A 40 -8.29 -8.18 8.07
CA GLU A 40 -7.72 -9.38 8.68
C GLU A 40 -6.19 -9.29 8.79
N ARG A 41 -5.49 -8.85 7.74
CA ARG A 41 -4.05 -9.15 7.56
C ARG A 41 -3.11 -7.95 7.70
N ALA A 42 -3.58 -6.72 7.51
CA ALA A 42 -2.69 -5.56 7.54
C ALA A 42 -2.02 -5.35 8.90
N VAL A 43 -2.78 -5.49 10.00
CA VAL A 43 -2.23 -5.35 11.37
C VAL A 43 -1.26 -6.50 11.69
N PRO A 44 -1.60 -7.79 11.51
CA PRO A 44 -0.66 -8.89 11.72
C PRO A 44 0.64 -8.81 10.92
N LEU A 45 0.58 -8.35 9.67
CA LEU A 45 1.77 -8.15 8.85
C LEU A 45 2.71 -7.13 9.50
N VAL A 46 2.19 -5.95 9.86
CA VAL A 46 3.01 -4.88 10.48
C VAL A 46 3.56 -5.32 11.83
N GLU A 47 2.76 -6.00 12.65
CA GLU A 47 3.22 -6.53 13.95
C GLU A 47 4.33 -7.57 13.79
N THR A 48 4.25 -8.42 12.76
CA THR A 48 5.28 -9.42 12.45
C THR A 48 6.59 -8.75 12.04
N LEU A 49 6.53 -7.77 11.13
CA LEU A 49 7.71 -7.02 10.70
C LEU A 49 8.32 -6.24 11.87
N ARG A 50 7.49 -5.54 12.67
CA ARG A 50 7.95 -4.71 13.79
C ARG A 50 8.59 -5.53 14.92
N ARG A 51 8.13 -6.77 15.13
CA ARG A 51 8.75 -7.69 16.10
C ARG A 51 10.15 -8.13 15.69
N ALA A 52 10.38 -8.36 14.40
CA ALA A 52 11.71 -8.70 13.89
C ALA A 52 12.61 -7.46 13.74
N HIS A 53 12.03 -6.33 13.36
CA HIS A 53 12.72 -5.09 13.03
C HIS A 53 12.11 -3.89 13.77
N PRO A 54 12.54 -3.65 15.03
CA PRO A 54 11.92 -2.64 15.90
C PRO A 54 12.01 -1.22 15.36
N GLU A 55 13.07 -0.88 14.63
CA GLU A 55 13.36 0.50 14.18
C GLU A 55 13.13 0.70 12.68
N THR A 56 13.13 -0.36 11.87
CA THR A 56 13.03 -0.24 10.40
C THR A 56 11.73 0.46 9.98
N PRO A 57 11.79 1.54 9.18
CA PRO A 57 10.61 2.20 8.65
C PRO A 57 9.71 1.25 7.87
N ILE A 58 8.40 1.37 8.09
CA ILE A 58 7.36 0.68 7.33
C ILE A 58 6.46 1.73 6.70
N VAL A 59 6.37 1.73 5.37
CA VAL A 59 5.54 2.63 4.58
C VAL A 59 4.36 1.84 4.03
N LEU A 60 3.16 2.25 4.42
CA LEU A 60 1.90 1.67 3.94
C LEU A 60 1.38 2.51 2.77
N VAL A 61 1.18 1.90 1.60
CA VAL A 61 0.74 2.60 0.39
C VAL A 61 -0.69 2.19 0.04
N GLU A 62 -1.55 3.18 -0.13
CA GLU A 62 -2.94 2.95 -0.54
C GLU A 62 -3.07 2.40 -1.96
N ASP A 63 -4.24 1.84 -2.27
CA ASP A 63 -4.59 1.46 -3.65
C ASP A 63 -4.62 2.70 -4.55
N ARG A 64 -4.01 2.63 -5.74
CA ARG A 64 -4.22 3.60 -6.82
C ARG A 64 -5.68 3.65 -7.27
N THR A 65 -6.17 4.85 -7.57
CA THR A 65 -7.52 5.04 -8.17
C THR A 65 -7.54 4.42 -9.57
N PHE A 66 -8.52 3.56 -9.87
CA PHE A 66 -8.72 3.12 -11.25
C PHE A 66 -9.09 4.33 -12.13
N THR A 67 -8.43 4.52 -13.27
CA THR A 67 -8.67 5.74 -14.09
C THR A 67 -10.09 5.80 -14.67
N ASN A 68 -10.78 4.65 -14.76
CA ASN A 68 -12.18 4.58 -15.17
C ASN A 68 -13.18 4.63 -14.00
N ALA A 69 -12.75 4.86 -12.76
CA ALA A 69 -13.64 4.89 -11.57
C ALA A 69 -14.68 6.03 -11.60
N LEU A 70 -14.50 7.03 -12.46
CA LEU A 70 -15.52 8.05 -12.75
C LEU A 70 -16.72 7.46 -13.50
N PHE A 71 -16.49 6.45 -14.33
CA PHE A 71 -17.50 5.84 -15.21
C PHE A 71 -17.96 4.47 -14.73
N VAL A 72 -17.18 3.81 -13.87
CA VAL A 72 -17.44 2.48 -13.32
C VAL A 72 -17.56 2.58 -11.79
N PRO A 73 -18.79 2.76 -11.25
CA PRO A 73 -19.02 2.93 -9.82
C PRO A 73 -18.45 1.80 -8.95
N GLU A 74 -18.46 0.57 -9.46
CA GLU A 74 -17.94 -0.60 -8.77
C GLU A 74 -16.42 -0.49 -8.53
N ASN A 75 -15.69 0.12 -9.49
CA ASN A 75 -14.26 0.35 -9.33
C ASN A 75 -13.97 1.44 -8.29
N ARG A 76 -14.83 2.47 -8.22
CA ARG A 76 -14.76 3.49 -7.16
C ARG A 76 -15.01 2.89 -5.79
N GLU A 77 -16.11 2.14 -5.63
CA GLU A 77 -16.45 1.47 -4.38
C GLU A 77 -15.35 0.49 -3.93
N ARG A 78 -14.73 -0.21 -4.88
CA ARG A 78 -13.58 -1.08 -4.60
C ARG A 78 -12.39 -0.30 -4.04
N CYS A 79 -12.00 0.82 -4.65
CA CYS A 79 -10.92 1.66 -4.12
C CYS A 79 -11.28 2.22 -2.73
N ASP A 80 -12.49 2.78 -2.58
CA ASP A 80 -12.92 3.42 -1.34
C ASP A 80 -12.97 2.44 -0.17
N SER A 81 -13.54 1.25 -0.38
CA SER A 81 -13.64 0.21 0.66
C SER A 81 -12.27 -0.33 1.09
N ARG A 82 -11.34 -0.52 0.13
CA ARG A 82 -9.96 -0.95 0.43
C ARG A 82 -9.21 0.10 1.24
N ARG A 83 -9.30 1.37 0.82
CA ARG A 83 -8.64 2.48 1.51
C ARG A 83 -9.21 2.70 2.91
N ASP A 84 -10.53 2.66 3.08
CA ASP A 84 -11.16 2.77 4.39
C ASP A 84 -10.70 1.67 5.35
N ALA A 85 -10.69 0.41 4.91
CA ALA A 85 -10.15 -0.71 5.70
C ALA A 85 -8.68 -0.50 6.09
N PHE A 86 -7.87 0.01 5.16
CA PHE A 86 -6.44 0.23 5.38
C PHE A 86 -6.16 1.40 6.32
N ARG A 87 -6.90 2.51 6.20
CA ARG A 87 -6.84 3.64 7.15
C ARG A 87 -7.23 3.21 8.55
N LYS A 88 -8.26 2.37 8.69
CA LYS A 88 -8.65 1.79 9.99
C LYS A 88 -7.54 0.92 10.58
N ALA A 89 -6.87 0.10 9.76
CA ALA A 89 -5.72 -0.68 10.21
C ALA A 89 -4.55 0.22 10.64
N TYR A 90 -4.22 1.24 9.85
CA TYR A 90 -3.19 2.23 10.18
C TYR A 90 -3.49 2.95 11.50
N ALA A 91 -4.72 3.45 11.69
CA ALA A 91 -5.15 4.10 12.92
C ALA A 91 -5.04 3.18 14.14
N ARG A 92 -5.39 1.89 14.00
CA ARG A 92 -5.21 0.89 15.07
C ARG A 92 -3.74 0.70 15.45
N LEU A 93 -2.85 0.64 14.46
CA LEU A 93 -1.40 0.49 14.68
C LEU A 93 -0.82 1.73 15.38
N LEU A 94 -1.23 2.93 14.98
CA LEU A 94 -0.84 4.17 15.65
C LEU A 94 -1.34 4.22 17.10
N ALA A 95 -2.60 3.83 17.34
CA ALA A 95 -3.18 3.77 18.69
C ALA A 95 -2.48 2.73 19.58
N ALA A 96 -1.97 1.64 18.99
CA ALA A 96 -1.14 0.64 19.65
C ALA A 96 0.32 1.11 19.88
N GLY A 97 0.69 2.30 19.41
CA GLY A 97 2.00 2.90 19.65
C GLY A 97 3.10 2.47 18.69
N VAL A 98 2.75 1.82 17.57
CA VAL A 98 3.73 1.41 16.54
C VAL A 98 4.49 2.63 16.02
N LYS A 99 5.82 2.58 16.08
CA LYS A 99 6.73 3.64 15.63
C LYS A 99 7.19 3.42 14.19
N HIS A 100 7.79 4.44 13.60
CA HIS A 100 8.36 4.42 12.24
C HIS A 100 7.38 3.87 11.20
N LEU A 101 6.11 4.26 11.31
CA LEU A 101 5.02 3.83 10.44
C LEU A 101 4.49 5.02 9.65
N TYR A 102 4.69 4.96 8.34
CA TYR A 102 4.38 6.02 7.40
C TYR A 102 3.23 5.58 6.47
N TYR A 103 2.55 6.56 5.88
CA TYR A 103 1.36 6.33 5.07
C TYR A 103 1.40 7.18 3.80
N VAL A 104 1.05 6.58 2.66
CA VAL A 104 0.93 7.25 1.37
C VAL A 104 -0.48 7.06 0.85
N GLU A 105 -1.18 8.16 0.63
CA GLU A 105 -2.54 8.15 0.09
C GLU A 105 -2.55 7.83 -1.41
N GLY A 106 -3.62 7.18 -1.85
CA GLY A 106 -3.68 6.55 -3.17
C GLY A 106 -4.26 7.44 -4.27
N GLU A 107 -4.90 8.54 -3.89
CA GLU A 107 -5.72 9.36 -4.79
C GLU A 107 -4.90 9.92 -5.96
N ASN A 108 -3.69 10.40 -5.66
CA ASN A 108 -2.84 11.11 -6.63
C ASN A 108 -1.65 10.27 -7.13
N LEU A 109 -1.60 8.97 -6.85
CA LEU A 109 -0.46 8.13 -7.25
C LEU A 109 -0.25 8.09 -8.78
N LEU A 110 -1.29 8.32 -9.57
CA LEU A 110 -1.24 8.24 -11.04
C LEU A 110 -1.59 9.55 -11.75
N GLY A 111 -1.78 10.64 -10.98
CA GLY A 111 -2.37 11.89 -11.46
C GLY A 111 -3.89 11.81 -11.68
N ASP A 112 -4.46 12.89 -12.22
CA ASP A 112 -5.90 13.14 -12.31
C ASP A 112 -6.42 13.31 -13.76
N ASP A 113 -5.53 13.21 -14.76
CA ASP A 113 -5.85 13.40 -16.18
C ASP A 113 -6.29 12.13 -16.94
N GLY A 114 -6.22 10.97 -16.28
CA GLY A 114 -6.60 9.68 -16.85
C GLY A 114 -5.53 8.97 -17.70
N GLU A 115 -4.37 9.60 -17.93
CA GLU A 115 -3.27 9.06 -18.78
C GLU A 115 -2.32 8.11 -18.03
N GLY A 116 -2.55 7.95 -16.72
CA GLY A 116 -1.65 7.20 -15.84
C GLY A 116 -1.69 5.68 -16.00
N THR A 117 -2.58 5.09 -16.81
CA THR A 117 -2.69 3.62 -16.95
C THR A 117 -2.98 3.18 -18.37
N VAL A 118 -2.58 1.94 -18.71
CA VAL A 118 -2.86 1.32 -20.01
C VAL A 118 -4.26 0.68 -20.08
N ASP A 119 -4.77 0.19 -18.95
CA ASP A 119 -5.99 -0.63 -18.89
C ASP A 119 -6.89 -0.30 -17.70
N SER A 120 -6.81 0.93 -17.20
CA SER A 120 -7.41 1.43 -15.95
C SER A 120 -6.75 1.01 -14.64
N SER A 121 -5.85 0.02 -14.67
CA SER A 121 -5.24 -0.57 -13.47
C SER A 121 -3.72 -0.46 -13.46
N HIS A 122 -3.08 -0.83 -14.57
CA HIS A 122 -1.63 -0.98 -14.67
C HIS A 122 -1.01 0.33 -15.17
N PRO A 123 -0.04 0.91 -14.44
CA PRO A 123 0.54 2.19 -14.81
C PRO A 123 1.26 2.16 -16.16
N THR A 124 1.16 3.26 -16.91
CA THR A 124 2.07 3.57 -18.02
C THR A 124 3.41 4.07 -17.47
N ASP A 125 4.40 4.33 -18.33
CA ASP A 125 5.65 4.98 -17.91
C ASP A 125 5.38 6.34 -17.22
N LEU A 126 4.41 7.11 -17.72
CA LEU A 126 3.95 8.34 -17.09
C LEU A 126 3.31 8.08 -15.72
N GLY A 127 2.47 7.05 -15.62
CA GLY A 127 1.88 6.62 -14.34
C GLY A 127 2.93 6.23 -13.31
N PHE A 128 3.96 5.47 -13.71
CA PHE A 128 5.06 5.10 -12.82
C PHE A 128 5.93 6.30 -12.41
N MET A 129 6.17 7.25 -13.32
CA MET A 129 6.87 8.50 -12.98
C MET A 129 6.12 9.26 -11.88
N ARG A 130 4.80 9.44 -12.03
CA ARG A 130 3.96 10.13 -11.03
C ARG A 130 3.91 9.39 -9.70
N MET A 131 3.86 8.06 -9.75
CA MET A 131 3.92 7.23 -8.55
C MET A 131 5.26 7.40 -7.82
N ALA A 132 6.37 7.50 -8.55
CA ALA A 132 7.67 7.81 -7.98
C ALA A 132 7.69 9.21 -7.33
N ASP A 133 7.17 10.23 -8.00
CA ASP A 133 7.06 11.60 -7.46
C ASP A 133 6.20 11.67 -6.19
N ALA A 134 5.19 10.81 -6.07
CA ALA A 134 4.34 10.71 -4.87
C ALA A 134 5.02 9.97 -3.72
N LEU A 135 5.86 8.97 -4.01
CA LEU A 135 6.57 8.17 -3.01
C LEU A 135 7.87 8.83 -2.52
N GLU A 136 8.57 9.55 -3.39
CA GLU A 136 9.88 10.15 -3.10
C GLU A 136 9.88 11.01 -1.84
N PRO A 137 8.92 11.94 -1.60
CA PRO A 137 8.94 12.79 -0.42
C PRO A 137 8.84 12.02 0.91
N VAL A 138 8.25 10.81 0.88
CA VAL A 138 8.13 9.93 2.05
C VAL A 138 9.37 9.05 2.19
N LEU A 139 9.95 8.56 1.09
CA LEU A 139 11.07 7.63 1.12
C LEU A 139 12.43 8.31 1.26
N ALA A 140 12.65 9.46 0.62
CA ALA A 140 13.94 10.14 0.61
C ALA A 140 14.49 10.47 2.01
N PRO A 141 13.68 10.85 3.03
CA PRO A 141 14.17 11.08 4.39
C PRO A 141 14.46 9.80 5.20
N LEU A 142 14.08 8.62 4.70
CA LEU A 142 14.22 7.34 5.39
C LEU A 142 15.49 6.58 5.00
N CYS A 143 16.19 7.05 3.97
CA CYS A 143 17.40 6.46 3.40
C CYS A 143 18.64 7.31 3.70
#